data_AF-W2MBN7-F1
#
_entry.id   AF-W2MBN7-F1
#
_cell.length_a   1.000
_cell.length_b   1.000
_cell.length_c   1.000
_cell.angle_alpha   90.00
_cell.angle_beta   90.00
_cell.angle_gamma   90.00
#
_symmetry.space_group_name_H-M   'P 1'
#
loop_
_entity.id
_entity.type
_entity.pdbx_description
1 polymer ?
#
loop_
_entity_poly.entity_id
_entity_poly.type
_entity_poly.pdbx_seq_one_letter_code
_entity_poly.pdbx_strand_id
1 'polypeptide(L)'
;MNGLNSADPSFYERLLSTHQLVAFQETKFSKEDSLNSQANFAHVADSGARCYWSHTTTPDFTGHHGVGLMLSSASPFGEVEDCTSSVYKEPLGNRYLLLKTTLGARQ
;
A
#
# COMPACT_ATOMS: atom_id res chain seq x y z
N MET A 1 11.45 15.71 -1.44
CA MET A 1 11.84 14.29 -1.37
C MET A 1 10.88 13.64 -0.37
N ASN A 2 10.04 12.69 -0.78
CA ASN A 2 9.06 12.06 0.12
C ASN A 2 9.71 10.89 0.87
N GLY A 3 9.33 10.68 2.14
CA GLY A 3 9.97 9.71 3.03
C GLY A 3 9.95 8.26 2.52
N LEU A 4 8.96 7.87 1.72
CA LEU A 4 8.87 6.53 1.13
C LEU A 4 9.95 6.24 0.08
N ASN A 5 10.33 7.23 -0.74
CA ASN A 5 11.37 7.02 -1.76
C ASN A 5 12.76 6.84 -1.14
N SER A 6 12.92 7.19 0.13
CA SER A 6 14.13 7.00 0.93
C SER A 6 13.92 5.99 2.08
N ALA A 7 12.80 5.24 2.07
CA ALA A 7 12.52 4.26 3.11
C ALA A 7 13.46 3.06 2.98
N ASP A 8 13.75 2.45 4.13
CA ASP A 8 14.52 1.23 4.26
C ASP A 8 13.69 0.20 5.06
N PRO A 9 14.13 -1.06 5.17
CA PRO A 9 13.38 -2.07 5.93
C PRO A 9 13.08 -1.67 7.38
N SER A 10 13.98 -0.94 8.06
CA SER A 10 13.80 -0.53 9.47
C SER A 10 12.65 0.49 9.65
N PHE A 11 12.32 1.25 8.61
CA PHE A 11 11.13 2.09 8.60
C PHE A 11 9.86 1.24 8.69
N TYR A 12 9.80 0.16 7.91
CA TYR A 12 8.66 -0.75 7.88
C TYR A 12 8.56 -1.62 9.13
N GLU A 13 9.68 -2.10 9.67
CA GLU A 13 9.72 -2.84 10.94
C GLU A 13 9.08 -2.02 12.07
N ARG A 14 9.42 -0.73 12.17
CA ARG A 14 8.85 0.16 13.19
C ARG A 14 7.35 0.38 13.00
N LEU A 15 6.90 0.54 11.75
CA LEU A 15 5.47 0.73 11.47
C LEU A 15 4.66 -0.53 11.79
N LEU A 16 5.06 -1.67 11.23
CA LEU A 16 4.27 -2.91 11.29
C LEU A 16 4.35 -3.63 12.63
N SER A 17 5.39 -3.38 13.44
CA SER A 17 5.46 -3.89 14.81
C SER A 17 4.44 -3.24 15.76
N THR A 18 3.91 -2.07 15.41
CA THR A 18 3.03 -1.28 16.29
C THR A 18 1.67 -0.97 15.68
N HIS A 19 1.52 -1.07 14.37
CA HIS A 19 0.29 -0.74 13.65
C HIS A 19 -0.17 -1.90 12.77
N GLN A 20 -1.46 -2.22 12.87
CA GLN A 20 -2.10 -3.25 12.05
C GLN A 20 -2.52 -2.73 10.66
N LEU A 21 -2.70 -1.42 10.52
CA LEU A 21 -3.10 -0.74 9.30
C LEU A 21 -2.38 0.60 9.21
N VAL A 22 -1.79 0.88 8.05
CA VAL A 22 -1.10 2.14 7.76
C VAL A 22 -1.55 2.64 6.40
N ALA A 23 -2.11 3.85 6.37
CA ALA A 23 -2.49 4.53 5.13
C ALA A 23 -1.42 5.56 4.74
N PHE A 24 -0.99 5.51 3.48
CA PHE A 24 -0.03 6.43 2.89
C PHE A 24 -0.73 7.36 1.91
N GLN A 25 -0.46 8.65 2.03
CA GLN A 25 -0.92 9.68 1.11
C GLN A 25 0.26 10.33 0.39
N GLU A 26 -0.01 10.87 -0.79
CA GLU A 26 1.00 11.49 -1.66
C GLU A 26 2.22 10.59 -1.89
N THR A 27 2.01 9.33 -2.23
CA THR A 27 3.10 8.46 -2.67
C THR A 27 3.60 8.98 -4.03
N LYS A 28 4.87 9.40 -4.09
CA LYS A 28 5.49 10.03 -5.25
C LYS A 28 6.36 9.03 -6.00
N PHE A 29 5.78 7.88 -6.34
CA PHE A 29 6.51 6.86 -7.11
C PHE A 29 6.68 7.34 -8.55
N SER A 30 7.94 7.46 -8.96
CA SER A 30 8.31 7.89 -10.31
C SER A 30 8.75 6.72 -11.20
N LYS A 31 8.82 5.50 -10.64
CA LYS A 31 9.23 4.27 -11.33
C LYS A 31 8.55 3.07 -10.66
N GLU A 32 8.26 2.04 -11.45
CA GLU A 32 7.71 0.77 -10.96
C GLU A 32 8.66 0.07 -9.98
N ASP A 33 9.97 0.10 -10.24
CA ASP A 33 10.98 -0.46 -9.33
C ASP A 33 10.91 0.11 -7.91
N SER A 34 10.52 1.38 -7.78
CA SER A 34 10.36 2.02 -6.46
C SER A 34 9.20 1.42 -5.69
N LEU A 35 8.11 1.07 -6.37
CA LEU A 35 6.94 0.40 -5.79
C LEU A 35 7.27 -1.04 -5.39
N ASN A 36 7.97 -1.76 -6.27
CA ASN A 36 8.44 -3.12 -6.00
C ASN A 36 9.40 -3.17 -4.79
N SER A 37 10.28 -2.17 -4.67
CA SER A 37 11.18 -2.05 -3.52
C SER A 37 10.42 -1.83 -2.21
N GLN A 38 9.36 -1.01 -2.20
CA GLN A 38 8.54 -0.83 -1.00
C GLN A 38 7.82 -2.11 -0.58
N ALA A 39 7.28 -2.86 -1.55
CA ALA A 39 6.67 -4.16 -1.28
C ALA A 39 7.69 -5.13 -0.68
N ASN A 40 8.90 -5.19 -1.25
CA ASN A 40 9.98 -6.03 -0.73
C ASN A 40 10.36 -5.63 0.71
N PHE A 41 10.61 -4.34 0.97
CA PHE A 41 10.97 -3.88 2.31
C PHE A 41 9.88 -4.16 3.35
N ALA A 42 8.61 -4.02 2.98
CA ALA A 42 7.50 -4.41 3.83
C ALA A 42 7.51 -5.91 4.15
N HIS A 43 7.77 -6.78 3.16
CA HIS A 43 7.86 -8.22 3.35
C HIS A 43 9.09 -8.68 4.14
N VAL A 44 10.20 -7.94 4.06
CA VAL A 44 11.37 -8.16 4.93
C VAL A 44 11.01 -7.86 6.39
N ALA A 45 10.28 -6.77 6.63
CA ALA A 45 9.84 -6.38 7.97
C ALA A 45 8.75 -7.30 8.55
N ASP A 46 7.83 -7.75 7.70
CA ASP A 46 6.72 -8.64 8.06
C ASP A 46 6.34 -9.48 6.84
N SER A 47 6.69 -10.76 6.85
CA SER A 47 6.51 -11.66 5.70
C SER A 47 5.05 -11.82 5.29
N GLY A 48 4.10 -11.63 6.21
CA GLY A 48 2.66 -11.68 5.93
C GLY A 48 2.02 -10.31 5.71
N ALA A 49 2.81 -9.24 5.59
CA ALA A 49 2.29 -7.92 5.26
C ALA A 49 1.61 -7.92 3.88
N ARG A 50 0.57 -7.10 3.75
CA ARG A 50 -0.18 -6.94 2.50
C ARG A 50 -0.16 -5.48 2.08
N CYS A 51 0.27 -5.22 0.85
CA CYS A 51 0.50 -3.87 0.34
C CYS A 51 -0.40 -3.60 -0.87
N TYR A 52 -1.09 -2.47 -0.84
CA TYR A 52 -1.98 -2.03 -1.90
C TYR A 52 -1.60 -0.60 -2.30
N TRP A 53 -1.45 -0.35 -3.59
CA TRP A 53 -0.98 0.93 -4.12
C TRP A 53 -1.85 1.34 -5.29
N SER A 54 -2.26 2.60 -5.37
CA SER A 54 -3.08 3.09 -6.49
C SER A 54 -2.41 2.90 -7.86
N HIS A 55 -1.08 2.97 -7.91
CA HIS A 55 -0.26 2.85 -9.13
C HIS A 55 -0.29 1.45 -9.77
N THR A 56 -0.78 0.41 -9.09
CA THR A 56 -0.96 -0.91 -9.72
C THR A 56 -2.16 -0.94 -10.65
N THR A 57 -3.19 -0.13 -10.38
CA THR A 57 -4.40 -0.03 -11.21
C THR A 57 -4.25 0.99 -12.33
N THR A 58 -3.45 2.04 -12.10
CA THR A 58 -3.09 3.04 -13.11
C THR A 58 -1.57 3.19 -13.12
N PRO A 59 -0.84 2.55 -14.05
CA PRO A 59 0.62 2.55 -14.10
C PRO A 59 1.19 3.88 -14.61
N ASP A 60 0.63 4.99 -14.13
CA ASP A 60 1.14 6.33 -14.34
C ASP A 60 2.11 6.69 -13.21
N PHE A 61 3.40 6.61 -13.51
CA PHE A 61 4.48 6.95 -12.57
C PHE A 61 4.93 8.40 -12.74
N THR A 62 3.99 9.34 -12.85
CA THR A 62 4.27 10.78 -12.88
C THR A 62 4.86 11.31 -11.57
N GLY A 63 4.89 10.49 -10.51
CA GLY A 63 5.41 10.91 -9.20
C GLY A 63 4.44 11.80 -8.43
N HIS A 64 3.16 11.79 -8.79
CA HIS A 64 2.14 12.63 -8.18
C HIS A 64 0.94 11.80 -7.70
N HIS A 65 0.29 12.32 -6.65
CA HIS A 65 -1.06 11.94 -6.21
C HIS A 65 -1.29 10.50 -5.74
N GLY A 66 -0.25 9.67 -5.67
CA GLY A 66 -0.42 8.29 -5.25
C GLY A 66 -0.90 8.13 -3.83
N VAL A 67 -1.57 7.01 -3.59
CA VAL A 67 -1.96 6.56 -2.26
C VAL A 67 -1.62 5.08 -2.08
N GLY A 68 -1.54 4.66 -0.82
CA GLY A 68 -1.32 3.26 -0.49
C GLY A 68 -1.94 2.86 0.82
N LEU A 69 -2.19 1.57 0.98
CA LEU A 69 -2.57 0.96 2.23
C LEU A 69 -1.66 -0.23 2.48
N MET A 70 -1.16 -0.33 3.71
CA MET A 70 -0.40 -1.48 4.17
C MET A 70 -1.07 -2.08 5.39
N LEU A 71 -1.18 -3.40 5.39
CA LEU A 71 -1.73 -4.19 6.48
C LEU A 71 -0.62 -5.10 7.00
N SER A 72 -0.44 -5.17 8.32
CA SER A 72 0.46 -6.17 8.90
C SER A 72 -0.17 -7.57 8.85
N SER A 73 0.63 -8.60 9.04
CA SER A 73 0.16 -9.99 9.19
C SER A 73 -0.78 -10.15 10.37
N ALA A 74 -0.65 -9.32 11.40
CA ALA A 74 -1.55 -9.29 12.56
C ALA A 74 -2.84 -8.50 12.33
N SER A 75 -3.07 -7.95 11.12
CA SER A 75 -4.28 -7.18 10.83
C SER A 75 -5.55 -8.02 10.94
N PRO A 76 -6.66 -7.45 11.46
CA PRO A 76 -7.90 -8.18 11.66
C PRO A 76 -8.71 -8.36 10.37
N PHE A 77 -8.16 -8.01 9.21
CA PHE A 77 -8.88 -8.05 7.94
C PHE A 77 -8.70 -9.40 7.26
N GLY A 78 -9.79 -9.98 6.77
CA GLY A 78 -9.78 -11.20 5.96
C GLY A 78 -9.21 -10.95 4.57
N GLU A 79 -9.69 -11.68 3.57
CA GLU A 79 -9.33 -11.39 2.18
C GLU A 79 -9.66 -9.95 1.80
N VAL A 80 -8.74 -9.31 1.07
CA VAL A 80 -8.87 -7.91 0.65
C VAL A 80 -8.87 -7.89 -0.87
N GLU A 81 -9.91 -7.30 -1.43
CA GLU A 81 -10.13 -7.12 -2.86
C GLU A 81 -9.92 -5.64 -3.20
N ASP A 82 -9.08 -5.36 -4.21
CA ASP A 82 -8.99 -4.02 -4.80
C ASP A 82 -10.14 -3.83 -5.80
N CYS A 83 -11.08 -2.96 -5.44
CA CYS A 83 -12.25 -2.64 -6.26
C CYS A 83 -12.19 -1.22 -6.83
N THR A 84 -11.02 -0.59 -6.84
CA THR A 84 -10.83 0.79 -7.31
C THR A 84 -11.32 0.95 -8.76
N SER A 85 -10.93 0.04 -9.65
CA SER A 85 -11.26 0.10 -11.09
C SER A 85 -12.72 -0.22 -11.41
N SER A 86 -13.42 -0.97 -10.55
CA SER A 86 -14.82 -1.30 -10.77
C SER A 86 -15.76 -0.15 -10.37
N VAL A 87 -15.33 0.67 -9.40
CA VAL A 87 -16.07 1.86 -8.96
C VAL A 87 -15.70 3.10 -9.78
N TYR A 88 -14.42 3.27 -10.09
CA TYR A 88 -13.92 4.42 -10.84
C TYR A 88 -13.46 4.00 -12.24
N LYS A 89 -14.24 4.39 -13.26
CA LYS A 89 -14.00 4.03 -14.67
C LYS A 89 -12.98 4.93 -15.38
N GLU A 90 -12.80 6.16 -14.90
CA GLU A 90 -11.70 7.02 -15.32
C GLU A 90 -10.65 7.01 -14.22
N PRO A 91 -9.35 6.96 -14.57
CA PRO A 91 -8.31 7.01 -13.57
C PRO A 91 -8.39 8.38 -12.90
N LEU A 92 -8.82 8.41 -11.63
CA LEU A 92 -8.74 9.60 -10.77
C LEU A 92 -7.28 9.95 -10.43
N GLY A 93 -6.34 9.66 -11.34
CA GLY A 93 -4.93 10.00 -11.29
C GLY A 93 -4.24 9.51 -10.03
N ASN A 94 -4.41 8.22 -9.69
CA ASN A 94 -3.82 7.61 -8.51
C ASN A 94 -4.26 8.16 -7.14
N ARG A 95 -5.26 9.06 -7.08
CA ARG A 95 -5.68 9.76 -5.85
C ARG A 95 -6.45 8.91 -4.85
N TYR A 96 -7.01 7.80 -5.32
CA TYR A 96 -7.89 6.96 -4.50
C TYR A 96 -7.50 5.50 -4.64
N LEU A 97 -7.69 4.79 -3.54
CA LEU A 97 -7.57 3.36 -3.44
C LEU A 97 -8.79 2.88 -2.66
N LEU A 98 -9.58 2.02 -3.29
CA LEU A 98 -10.78 1.47 -2.69
C LEU A 98 -10.61 -0.03 -2.53
N LEU A 99 -10.61 -0.45 -1.27
CA LEU A 99 -10.43 -1.85 -0.89
C LEU A 99 -11.69 -2.35 -0.20
N LYS A 100 -12.12 -3.54 -0.58
CA LYS A 100 -13.21 -4.25 0.05
C LYS A 100 -12.63 -5.41 0.85
N THR A 101 -13.06 -5.56 2.08
CA THR A 101 -12.64 -6.66 2.94
C THR A 101 -13.73 -7.00 3.95
N THR A 102 -13.53 -8.10 4.67
CA THR A 102 -14.32 -8.49 5.84
C THR A 102 -13.47 -8.36 7.09
N LEU A 103 -14.12 -8.12 8.23
CA LEU A 103 -13.46 -8.31 9.51
C LEU A 103 -13.32 -9.82 9.74
N GLY A 104 -12.10 -10.26 10.01
CA GLY A 104 -11.81 -11.62 10.43
C GLY A 104 -12.50 -11.91 11.76
N ALA A 105 -13.00 -13.13 11.91
CA ALA A 105 -13.38 -13.63 13.23
C ALA A 105 -12.10 -13.67 14.09
N ARG A 106 -12.19 -13.17 15.35
CA ARG A 106 -11.12 -13.35 16.33
C ARG A 106 -10.75 -14.83 16.37
N GLN A 107 -9.50 -15.17 16.04
CA GLN A 107 -8.91 -16.44 16.46
C GLN A 107 -8.64 -16.40 17.96
#